data_AF-A0A8J8JKZ1-F1
#
_entry.id   AF-A0A8J8JKZ1-F1
#
_cell.length_a   1.000
_cell.length_b   1.000
_cell.length_c   1.000
_cell.angle_alpha   90.00
_cell.angle_beta   90.00
_cell.angle_gamma   90.00
#
_symmetry.space_group_name_H-M   'P 1'
#
loop_
_entity.id
_entity.type
_entity.pdbx_description
1 polymer ?
#
loop_
_entity_poly.entity_id
_entity_poly.type
_entity_poly.pdbx_seq_one_letter_code
_entity_poly.pdbx_strand_id
1 'polypeptide(L)'
;MAMFDKGKQGLNWDYLRERHVEIISELKTLHEWDKVKSIVPEAENLNDYSILALQALASLTREFHTEKTNINERINALSEKLDDTRTEMRERDEALEKRVKTLEGSVEDTQRKLLFVEGIGNLIPRINELEEKLETGQAEMITRMEKRYSKLIEERVNELIERKLKEVEDELKASVLGVSVDLAKSLKDIQEKHEKLVVENYTLRNEVKSLRSSLLSKEKELEKLRAELTGCREMNRRIEELQKRVQEYEKRAGAPSPVEKDLMKLMGTRSAEEALEVIKRMKSEYVPKSKVSQLLSEMKRLNERVQELEEENKSLREKNEKLSKALKMLIGRSEESEEE
;
A
#
# COMPACT_ATOMS: atom_id res chain seq x y z
N MET A 1 -36.22 -24.37 91.30
CA MET A 1 -37.03 -25.60 91.24
C MET A 1 -37.11 -26.00 89.77
N ALA A 2 -36.05 -26.66 89.28
CA ALA A 2 -35.94 -27.08 87.89
C ALA A 2 -36.62 -28.45 87.75
N MET A 3 -37.84 -28.47 87.21
CA MET A 3 -38.45 -29.70 86.73
C MET A 3 -37.72 -30.09 85.44
N PHE A 4 -36.62 -30.83 85.59
CA PHE A 4 -36.16 -31.67 84.51
C PHE A 4 -37.11 -32.86 84.43
N ASP A 5 -37.99 -32.80 83.44
CA ASP A 5 -38.94 -33.83 83.07
C ASP A 5 -38.15 -35.10 82.66
N LYS A 6 -37.90 -35.97 83.64
CA LYS A 6 -37.27 -37.27 83.48
C LYS A 6 -38.28 -38.25 82.88
N GLY A 7 -38.58 -38.10 81.59
CA GLY A 7 -39.54 -38.97 80.90
C GLY A 7 -39.28 -39.22 79.42
N LYS A 8 -38.39 -38.48 78.76
CA LYS A 8 -38.07 -38.67 77.33
C LYS A 8 -36.58 -38.49 77.05
N GLN A 9 -35.74 -39.34 77.65
CA GLN A 9 -34.33 -39.46 77.24
C GLN A 9 -34.18 -40.44 76.07
N GLY A 10 -34.92 -40.20 74.99
CA GLY A 10 -34.66 -40.80 73.69
C GLY A 10 -33.83 -39.83 72.86
N LEU A 11 -33.00 -40.34 71.97
CA LEU A 11 -32.44 -39.54 70.88
C LEU A 11 -33.64 -39.11 70.02
N ASN A 12 -34.21 -37.93 70.28
CA ASN A 12 -35.36 -37.42 69.52
C ASN A 12 -34.91 -36.34 68.54
N TRP A 13 -35.68 -36.07 67.48
CA TRP A 13 -35.31 -35.08 66.48
C TRP A 13 -35.15 -33.68 67.07
N ASP A 14 -35.95 -33.34 68.08
CA ASP A 14 -35.83 -32.08 68.81
C ASP A 14 -34.51 -31.99 69.59
N TYR A 15 -34.00 -33.11 70.12
CA TYR A 15 -32.68 -33.16 70.75
C TYR A 15 -31.55 -32.93 69.75
N LEU A 16 -31.63 -33.52 68.55
CA LEU A 16 -30.68 -33.25 67.46
C LEU A 16 -30.77 -31.79 66.99
N ARG A 17 -31.97 -31.20 66.99
CA ARG A 17 -32.20 -29.81 66.62
C ARG A 17 -31.60 -28.82 67.61
N GLU A 18 -31.67 -29.10 68.89
CA GLU A 18 -31.14 -28.20 69.92
C GLU A 18 -29.63 -28.33 70.08
N ARG A 19 -29.08 -29.55 69.95
CA ARG A 19 -27.67 -29.83 70.28
C ARG A 19 -26.73 -29.96 69.08
N HIS A 20 -27.27 -30.26 67.89
CA HIS A 20 -26.50 -30.47 66.65
C HIS A 20 -27.05 -29.65 65.48
N VAL A 21 -27.21 -28.34 65.71
CA VAL A 21 -27.71 -27.38 64.71
C VAL A 21 -26.86 -27.37 63.43
N GLU A 22 -25.55 -27.49 63.57
CA GLU A 22 -24.59 -27.48 62.45
C GLU A 22 -24.86 -28.63 61.47
N ILE A 23 -25.05 -29.85 61.98
CA ILE A 23 -25.34 -31.03 61.16
C ILE A 23 -26.66 -30.85 60.40
N ILE A 24 -27.69 -30.28 61.03
CA ILE A 24 -28.97 -30.01 60.37
C ILE A 24 -28.83 -28.92 59.31
N SER A 25 -27.98 -27.92 59.54
CA SER A 25 -27.71 -26.87 58.56
C SER A 25 -27.04 -27.44 57.31
N GLU A 26 -26.11 -28.37 57.47
CA GLU A 26 -25.49 -29.08 56.35
C GLU A 26 -26.48 -30.01 55.64
N LEU A 27 -27.28 -30.78 56.37
CA LEU A 27 -28.30 -31.64 55.76
C LEU A 27 -29.34 -30.86 54.95
N LYS A 28 -29.67 -29.63 55.36
CA LYS A 28 -30.55 -28.73 54.60
C LYS A 28 -29.96 -28.26 53.27
N THR A 29 -28.65 -28.36 53.08
CA THR A 29 -28.00 -28.01 51.79
C THR A 29 -28.16 -29.10 50.73
N LEU A 30 -28.57 -30.31 51.14
CA LEU A 30 -28.87 -31.40 50.20
C LEU A 30 -30.06 -31.02 49.31
N HIS A 31 -29.91 -31.30 48.02
CA HIS A 31 -30.95 -31.15 47.01
C HIS A 31 -32.21 -31.98 47.34
N GLU A 32 -32.03 -33.18 47.91
CA GLU A 32 -33.15 -34.03 48.35
C GLU A 32 -33.49 -33.89 49.86
N TRP A 33 -33.19 -32.75 50.49
CA TRP A 33 -33.45 -32.52 51.92
C TRP A 33 -34.89 -32.85 52.35
N ASP A 34 -35.89 -32.53 51.53
CA ASP A 34 -37.30 -32.84 51.86
C ASP A 34 -37.56 -34.34 51.98
N LYS A 35 -36.86 -35.18 51.20
CA LYS A 35 -36.92 -36.63 51.31
C LYS A 35 -36.21 -37.12 52.56
N VAL A 36 -35.04 -36.57 52.88
CA VAL A 36 -34.31 -36.89 54.13
C VAL A 36 -35.16 -36.52 55.35
N LYS A 37 -35.78 -35.34 55.34
CA LYS A 37 -36.67 -34.87 56.39
C LYS A 37 -37.93 -35.73 56.55
N SER A 38 -38.47 -36.28 55.46
CA SER A 38 -39.66 -37.14 55.51
C SER A 38 -39.44 -38.48 56.21
N ILE A 39 -38.19 -38.93 56.37
CA ILE A 39 -37.83 -40.18 57.06
C ILE A 39 -37.68 -39.98 58.56
N VAL A 40 -37.59 -38.74 59.05
CA VAL A 40 -37.46 -38.44 60.48
C VAL A 40 -38.56 -39.08 61.34
N PRO A 41 -39.86 -39.02 60.99
CA PRO A 41 -40.90 -39.68 61.78
C PRO A 41 -40.78 -41.21 61.79
N GLU A 42 -40.31 -41.81 60.71
CA GLU A 42 -40.09 -43.26 60.61
C GLU A 42 -38.88 -43.70 61.44
N ALA A 43 -37.79 -42.92 61.40
CA ALA A 43 -36.61 -43.11 62.25
C ALA A 43 -36.94 -42.93 63.74
N GLU A 44 -37.81 -41.97 64.09
CA GLU A 44 -38.32 -41.76 65.45
C GLU A 44 -39.19 -42.93 65.92
N ASN A 45 -40.08 -43.46 65.07
CA ASN A 45 -40.91 -44.61 65.39
C ASN A 45 -40.09 -45.89 65.64
N LEU A 46 -38.99 -46.05 64.91
CA LEU A 46 -38.08 -47.20 65.03
C LEU A 46 -36.97 -46.99 66.07
N ASN A 47 -36.83 -45.78 66.64
CA ASN A 47 -35.69 -45.34 67.45
C ASN A 47 -34.31 -45.58 66.77
N ASP A 48 -34.27 -45.56 65.44
CA ASP A 48 -33.06 -45.85 64.65
C ASP A 48 -32.77 -44.73 63.64
N TYR A 49 -31.86 -43.83 64.01
CA TYR A 49 -31.39 -42.74 63.16
C TYR A 49 -30.34 -43.16 62.14
N SER A 50 -29.89 -44.42 62.16
CA SER A 50 -29.01 -44.93 61.10
C SER A 50 -29.72 -44.88 59.74
N ILE A 51 -31.05 -45.06 59.72
CA ILE A 51 -31.87 -44.95 58.51
C ILE A 51 -31.87 -43.52 57.96
N LEU A 52 -31.98 -42.51 58.83
CA LEU A 52 -31.87 -41.10 58.44
C LEU A 52 -30.46 -40.79 57.87
N ALA A 53 -29.41 -41.29 58.52
CA ALA A 53 -28.04 -41.12 58.07
C ALA A 53 -27.79 -41.82 56.72
N LEU A 54 -28.30 -43.03 56.52
CA LEU A 54 -28.21 -43.77 55.27
C LEU A 54 -28.97 -43.06 54.14
N GLN A 55 -30.15 -42.50 54.41
CA GLN A 55 -30.87 -41.71 53.43
C GLN A 55 -30.11 -40.44 53.05
N ALA A 56 -29.58 -39.70 54.04
CA ALA A 56 -28.78 -38.52 53.79
C ALA A 56 -27.54 -38.84 52.94
N LEU A 57 -26.83 -39.93 53.27
CA LEU A 57 -25.70 -40.43 52.48
C LEU A 57 -26.10 -40.85 51.07
N ALA A 58 -27.25 -41.50 50.89
CA ALA A 58 -27.75 -41.89 49.58
C ALA A 58 -28.10 -40.67 48.71
N SER A 59 -28.76 -39.66 49.28
CA SER A 59 -29.06 -38.41 48.59
C SER A 59 -27.79 -37.64 48.23
N LEU A 60 -26.82 -37.53 49.15
CA LEU A 60 -25.52 -36.93 48.88
C LEU A 60 -24.77 -37.67 47.76
N THR A 61 -24.79 -39.00 47.75
CA THR A 61 -24.14 -39.81 46.71
C THR A 61 -24.78 -39.58 45.34
N ARG A 62 -26.10 -39.41 45.26
CA ARG A 62 -26.82 -39.08 44.03
C ARG A 62 -26.49 -37.68 43.52
N GLU A 63 -26.37 -36.71 44.42
CA GLU A 63 -25.94 -35.34 44.07
C GLU A 63 -24.53 -35.36 43.49
N PHE A 64 -23.57 -36.00 44.15
CA PHE A 64 -22.21 -36.17 43.63
C PHE A 64 -22.19 -36.89 42.27
N HIS A 65 -23.07 -37.88 42.06
CA HIS A 65 -23.16 -38.55 40.76
C HIS A 65 -23.65 -37.59 39.66
N THR A 66 -24.68 -36.79 39.96
CA THR A 66 -25.24 -35.79 39.03
C THR A 66 -24.22 -34.68 38.72
N GLU A 67 -23.48 -34.21 39.73
CA GLU A 67 -22.42 -33.22 39.53
C GLU A 67 -21.29 -33.80 38.68
N LYS A 68 -20.88 -35.04 38.97
CA LYS A 68 -19.86 -35.75 38.18
C LYS A 68 -20.28 -35.91 36.73
N THR A 69 -21.54 -36.27 36.44
CA THR A 69 -22.03 -36.37 35.06
C THR A 69 -22.02 -35.02 34.36
N ASN A 70 -22.48 -33.95 35.02
CA ASN A 70 -22.46 -32.59 34.46
C ASN A 70 -21.02 -32.11 34.19
N ILE A 71 -20.09 -32.34 35.12
CA ILE A 71 -18.67 -32.02 34.92
C ILE A 71 -18.09 -32.81 33.74
N ASN A 72 -18.41 -34.10 33.63
CA ASN A 72 -17.96 -34.93 32.51
C ASN A 72 -18.52 -34.44 31.17
N GLU A 73 -19.81 -34.05 31.11
CA GLU A 73 -20.42 -33.45 29.93
C GLU A 73 -19.71 -32.16 29.53
N ARG A 74 -19.39 -31.29 30.49
CA ARG A 74 -18.63 -30.06 30.25
C ARG A 74 -17.20 -30.36 29.78
N ILE A 75 -16.53 -31.36 30.35
CA ILE A 75 -15.20 -31.79 29.90
C ILE A 75 -15.25 -32.30 28.46
N ASN A 76 -16.25 -33.12 28.12
CA ASN A 76 -16.41 -33.64 26.76
C ASN A 76 -16.69 -32.51 25.77
N ALA A 77 -17.59 -31.58 26.10
CA ALA A 77 -17.88 -30.42 25.26
C ALA A 77 -16.67 -29.48 25.08
N LEU A 78 -15.83 -29.33 26.11
CA LEU A 78 -14.58 -28.58 26.00
C LEU A 78 -13.53 -29.33 25.16
N SER A 79 -13.49 -30.65 25.27
CA SER A 79 -12.56 -31.49 24.50
C SER A 79 -12.91 -31.47 23.01
N GLU A 80 -14.20 -31.54 22.67
CA GLU A 80 -14.69 -31.41 21.29
C GLU A 80 -14.33 -30.04 20.71
N LYS A 81 -14.62 -28.95 21.43
CA LYS A 81 -14.20 -27.60 21.01
C LYS A 81 -12.69 -27.45 20.87
N LEU A 82 -11.91 -28.11 21.73
CA LEU A 82 -10.46 -28.10 21.64
C LEU A 82 -9.98 -28.83 20.38
N ASP A 83 -10.59 -29.95 20.05
CA ASP A 83 -10.23 -30.70 18.84
C ASP A 83 -10.67 -29.96 17.57
N ASP A 84 -11.84 -29.31 17.56
CA ASP A 84 -12.27 -28.43 16.47
C ASP A 84 -11.31 -27.24 16.28
N THR A 85 -10.92 -26.57 17.35
CA THR A 85 -9.94 -25.47 17.24
C THR A 85 -8.57 -25.97 16.77
N ARG A 86 -8.15 -27.19 17.15
CA ARG A 86 -6.92 -27.81 16.65
C ARG A 86 -6.99 -28.15 15.17
N THR A 87 -8.12 -28.69 14.68
CA THR A 87 -8.30 -28.99 13.25
C THR A 87 -8.33 -27.71 12.43
N GLU A 88 -9.09 -26.70 12.87
CA GLU A 88 -9.10 -25.39 12.19
C GLU A 88 -7.72 -24.73 12.16
N MET A 89 -6.93 -24.82 13.24
CA MET A 89 -5.58 -24.27 13.26
C MET A 89 -4.66 -25.01 12.29
N ARG A 90 -4.73 -26.35 12.21
CA ARG A 90 -3.96 -27.12 11.23
C ARG A 90 -4.31 -26.75 9.80
N GLU A 91 -5.59 -26.60 9.49
CA GLU A 91 -6.02 -26.17 8.15
C GLU A 91 -5.53 -24.77 7.80
N ARG A 92 -5.57 -23.83 8.77
CA ARG A 92 -5.02 -22.48 8.60
C ARG A 92 -3.51 -22.52 8.38
N ASP A 93 -2.79 -23.32 9.14
CA ASP A 93 -1.33 -23.47 9.01
C ASP A 93 -0.96 -24.05 7.65
N GLU A 94 -1.66 -25.10 7.18
CA GLU A 94 -1.44 -25.67 5.84
C GLU A 94 -1.77 -24.66 4.73
N ALA A 95 -2.82 -23.86 4.88
CA ALA A 95 -3.18 -22.82 3.93
C ALA A 95 -2.13 -21.70 3.89
N LEU A 96 -1.60 -21.30 5.06
CA LEU A 96 -0.52 -20.32 5.16
C LEU A 96 0.78 -20.87 4.55
N GLU A 97 1.14 -22.11 4.82
CA GLU A 97 2.33 -22.75 4.25
C GLU A 97 2.26 -22.80 2.71
N LYS A 98 1.09 -23.15 2.14
CA LYS A 98 0.88 -23.10 0.69
C LYS A 98 1.07 -21.68 0.14
N ARG A 99 0.51 -20.67 0.81
CA ARG A 99 0.67 -19.26 0.39
C ARG A 99 2.12 -18.80 0.46
N VAL A 100 2.86 -19.17 1.51
CA VAL A 100 4.29 -18.87 1.64
C VAL A 100 5.07 -19.49 0.48
N LYS A 101 4.86 -20.78 0.17
CA LYS A 101 5.52 -21.44 -0.96
C LYS A 101 5.21 -20.77 -2.31
N THR A 102 3.97 -20.35 -2.53
CA THR A 102 3.62 -19.62 -3.77
C THR A 102 4.30 -18.24 -3.85
N LEU A 103 4.43 -17.55 -2.71
CA LEU A 103 5.11 -16.26 -2.66
C LEU A 103 6.61 -16.43 -2.87
N GLU A 104 7.24 -17.42 -2.25
CA GLU A 104 8.64 -17.78 -2.47
C GLU A 104 8.93 -18.04 -3.95
N GLY A 105 8.11 -18.86 -4.62
CA GLY A 105 8.24 -19.09 -6.06
C GLY A 105 8.10 -17.82 -6.89
N SER A 106 7.15 -16.94 -6.54
CA SER A 106 7.00 -15.65 -7.24
C SER A 106 8.21 -14.73 -7.04
N VAL A 107 8.82 -14.74 -5.85
CA VAL A 107 10.03 -13.97 -5.54
C VAL A 107 11.20 -14.49 -6.35
N GLU A 108 11.41 -15.82 -6.39
CA GLU A 108 12.44 -16.43 -7.21
C GLU A 108 12.28 -16.07 -8.70
N ASP A 109 11.05 -16.12 -9.23
CA ASP A 109 10.77 -15.72 -10.61
C ASP A 109 11.07 -14.23 -10.86
N THR A 110 10.72 -13.35 -9.93
CA THR A 110 11.06 -11.92 -10.04
C THR A 110 12.56 -11.68 -9.98
N GLN A 111 13.30 -12.41 -9.14
CA GLN A 111 14.75 -12.35 -9.08
C GLN A 111 15.39 -12.81 -10.39
N ARG A 112 14.91 -13.90 -10.99
CA ARG A 112 15.37 -14.36 -12.32
C ARG A 112 15.12 -13.31 -13.40
N LYS A 113 13.95 -12.67 -13.40
CA LYS A 113 13.62 -11.58 -14.32
C LYS A 113 14.49 -10.35 -14.10
N LEU A 114 14.79 -10.01 -12.85
CA LEU A 114 15.68 -8.90 -12.51
C LEU A 114 17.09 -9.15 -13.04
N LEU A 115 17.65 -10.34 -12.81
CA LEU A 115 18.97 -10.73 -13.36
C LEU A 115 18.99 -10.66 -14.89
N PHE A 116 17.90 -11.02 -15.55
CA PHE A 116 17.78 -10.88 -17.01
C PHE A 116 17.76 -9.41 -17.45
N VAL A 117 17.02 -8.55 -16.74
CA VAL A 117 16.97 -7.10 -17.02
C VAL A 117 18.33 -6.46 -16.76
N GLU A 118 19.04 -6.83 -15.69
CA GLU A 118 20.42 -6.40 -15.44
C GLU A 118 21.36 -6.86 -16.57
N GLY A 119 21.19 -8.09 -17.05
CA GLY A 119 21.91 -8.61 -18.22
C GLY A 119 21.67 -7.79 -19.49
N ILE A 120 20.43 -7.37 -19.75
CA ILE A 120 20.11 -6.45 -20.85
C ILE A 120 20.71 -5.07 -20.60
N GLY A 121 20.62 -4.56 -19.37
CA GLY A 121 21.19 -3.28 -18.98
C GLY A 121 22.68 -3.18 -19.31
N ASN A 122 23.43 -4.26 -19.10
CA ASN A 122 24.85 -4.35 -19.46
C ASN A 122 25.11 -4.38 -20.98
N LEU A 123 24.12 -4.75 -21.79
CA LEU A 123 24.22 -4.73 -23.26
C LEU A 123 23.89 -3.36 -23.86
N ILE A 124 23.10 -2.53 -23.17
CA ILE A 124 22.69 -1.20 -23.66
C ILE A 124 23.91 -0.33 -24.04
N PRO A 125 24.98 -0.21 -23.22
CA PRO A 125 26.16 0.58 -23.61
C PRO A 125 26.80 0.07 -24.90
N ARG A 126 26.86 -1.25 -25.07
CA ARG A 126 27.45 -1.87 -26.27
C ARG A 126 26.58 -1.67 -27.51
N ILE A 127 25.26 -1.63 -27.34
CA ILE A 127 24.33 -1.26 -28.42
C ILE A 127 24.53 0.20 -28.79
N ASN A 128 24.59 1.11 -27.81
CA ASN A 128 24.82 2.54 -28.06
C ASN A 128 26.17 2.79 -28.78
N GLU A 129 27.24 2.10 -28.37
CA GLU A 129 28.53 2.17 -29.08
C GLU A 129 28.45 1.67 -30.53
N LEU A 130 27.66 0.62 -30.79
CA LEU A 130 27.45 0.10 -32.13
C LEU A 130 26.61 1.07 -32.97
N GLU A 131 25.58 1.68 -32.39
CA GLU A 131 24.77 2.72 -33.03
C GLU A 131 25.64 3.93 -33.41
N GLU A 132 26.46 4.44 -32.49
CA GLU A 132 27.38 5.55 -32.76
C GLU A 132 28.39 5.21 -33.88
N LYS A 133 28.97 4.00 -33.86
CA LYS A 133 29.85 3.52 -34.94
C LYS A 133 29.12 3.42 -36.29
N LEU A 134 27.84 3.06 -36.27
CA LEU A 134 27.04 2.90 -37.48
C LEU A 134 26.66 4.27 -38.05
N GLU A 135 26.29 5.24 -37.20
CA GLU A 135 26.02 6.62 -37.60
C GLU A 135 27.28 7.31 -38.15
N THR A 136 28.40 7.22 -37.43
CA THR A 136 29.68 7.78 -37.89
C THR A 136 30.14 7.14 -39.19
N GLY A 137 30.06 5.80 -39.30
CA GLY A 137 30.38 5.07 -40.52
C GLY A 137 29.52 5.48 -41.73
N GLN A 138 28.22 5.69 -41.53
CA GLN A 138 27.32 6.20 -42.58
C GLN A 138 27.70 7.63 -43.00
N ALA A 139 27.94 8.54 -42.04
CA ALA A 139 28.34 9.91 -42.32
C ALA A 139 29.66 10.00 -43.09
N GLU A 140 30.65 9.18 -42.71
CA GLU A 140 31.91 9.07 -43.45
C GLU A 140 31.73 8.52 -44.86
N MET A 141 30.88 7.50 -45.04
CA MET A 141 30.60 6.91 -46.35
C MET A 141 29.96 7.94 -47.29
N ILE A 142 28.96 8.69 -46.79
CA ILE A 142 28.31 9.79 -47.53
C ILE A 142 29.36 10.83 -47.91
N THR A 143 30.19 11.28 -46.96
CA THR A 143 31.23 12.28 -47.22
C THR A 143 32.25 11.79 -48.25
N ARG A 144 32.62 10.49 -48.21
CA ARG A 144 33.51 9.86 -49.21
C ARG A 144 32.84 9.82 -50.59
N MET A 145 31.55 9.49 -50.66
CA MET A 145 30.81 9.52 -51.92
C MET A 145 30.70 10.94 -52.46
N GLU A 146 30.30 11.92 -51.65
CA GLU A 146 30.22 13.34 -52.03
C GLU A 146 31.55 13.86 -52.59
N LYS A 147 32.68 13.55 -51.93
CA LYS A 147 34.00 13.92 -52.43
C LYS A 147 34.32 13.27 -53.77
N ARG A 148 34.01 11.98 -53.96
CA ARG A 148 34.25 11.27 -55.24
C ARG A 148 33.38 11.85 -56.36
N TYR A 149 32.09 12.07 -56.09
CA TYR A 149 31.17 12.65 -57.05
C TYR A 149 31.53 14.10 -57.38
N SER A 150 31.92 14.91 -56.39
CA SER A 150 32.37 16.29 -56.63
C SER A 150 33.60 16.33 -57.53
N LYS A 151 34.60 15.48 -57.28
CA LYS A 151 35.78 15.36 -58.16
C LYS A 151 35.41 14.91 -59.57
N LEU A 152 34.55 13.90 -59.71
CA LEU A 152 34.09 13.42 -61.01
C LEU A 152 33.32 14.51 -61.78
N ILE A 153 32.50 15.29 -61.07
CA ILE A 153 31.79 16.43 -61.65
C ILE A 153 32.79 17.51 -62.07
N GLU A 154 33.74 17.88 -61.22
CA GLU A 154 34.80 18.85 -61.55
C GLU A 154 35.62 18.41 -62.77
N GLU A 155 36.05 17.16 -62.83
CA GLU A 155 36.75 16.59 -63.98
C GLU A 155 35.89 16.66 -65.25
N ARG A 156 34.62 16.24 -65.18
CA ARG A 156 33.70 16.31 -66.33
C ARG A 156 33.39 17.73 -66.76
N VAL A 157 33.23 18.65 -65.82
CA VAL A 157 33.02 20.07 -66.10
C VAL A 157 34.26 20.65 -66.76
N ASN A 158 35.46 20.36 -66.25
CA ASN A 158 36.72 20.80 -66.84
C ASN A 158 36.92 20.22 -68.25
N GLU A 159 36.63 18.94 -68.48
CA GLU A 159 36.67 18.35 -69.83
C GLU A 159 35.66 18.99 -70.79
N LEU A 160 34.47 19.38 -70.29
CA LEU A 160 33.46 20.06 -71.08
C LEU A 160 33.88 21.49 -71.39
N ILE A 161 34.43 22.19 -70.41
CA ILE A 161 34.99 23.53 -70.52
C ILE A 161 36.16 23.51 -71.50
N GLU A 162 37.11 22.58 -71.40
CA GLU A 162 38.23 22.44 -72.34
C GLU A 162 37.77 22.12 -73.75
N ARG A 163 36.78 21.23 -73.91
CA ARG A 163 36.18 20.97 -75.23
C ARG A 163 35.51 22.20 -75.79
N LYS A 164 34.72 22.92 -74.98
CA LYS A 164 34.08 24.18 -75.37
C LYS A 164 35.09 25.28 -75.65
N LEU A 165 36.18 25.37 -74.89
CA LEU A 165 37.26 26.31 -75.10
C LEU A 165 38.00 26.01 -76.39
N LYS A 166 38.26 24.73 -76.70
CA LYS A 166 38.85 24.33 -77.99
C LYS A 166 37.91 24.61 -79.15
N GLU A 167 36.62 24.27 -79.03
CA GLU A 167 35.61 24.63 -80.02
C GLU A 167 35.57 26.15 -80.25
N VAL A 168 35.53 26.94 -79.17
CA VAL A 168 35.53 28.41 -79.23
C VAL A 168 36.87 28.93 -79.75
N GLU A 169 38.01 28.34 -79.41
CA GLU A 169 39.34 28.72 -79.89
C GLU A 169 39.49 28.41 -81.38
N ASP A 170 38.93 27.29 -81.86
CA ASP A 170 38.91 26.92 -83.27
C ASP A 170 37.93 27.81 -84.06
N GLU A 171 36.75 28.13 -83.49
CA GLU A 171 35.83 29.15 -84.00
C GLU A 171 36.46 30.55 -83.95
N LEU A 172 37.30 30.85 -82.95
CA LEU A 172 38.05 32.10 -82.85
C LEU A 172 39.13 32.16 -83.90
N LYS A 173 39.94 31.12 -84.09
CA LYS A 173 40.96 31.06 -85.14
C LYS A 173 40.32 31.19 -86.52
N ALA A 174 39.11 30.65 -86.70
CA ALA A 174 38.32 30.85 -87.92
C ALA A 174 37.74 32.27 -88.04
N SER A 175 37.43 32.96 -86.94
CA SER A 175 36.85 34.32 -86.91
C SER A 175 37.85 35.45 -86.63
N VAL A 176 39.12 35.15 -86.35
CA VAL A 176 40.25 36.08 -86.19
C VAL A 176 40.67 36.69 -87.53
N LEU A 177 40.11 36.22 -88.64
CA LEU A 177 40.07 36.99 -89.89
C LEU A 177 38.98 38.10 -89.90
N GLY A 178 38.24 38.34 -88.82
CA GLY A 178 37.10 39.27 -88.85
C GLY A 178 36.74 40.09 -87.60
N VAL A 179 36.84 39.60 -86.35
CA VAL A 179 36.12 40.29 -85.25
C VAL A 179 36.84 40.24 -83.89
N SER A 180 37.86 41.09 -83.69
CA SER A 180 38.62 41.18 -82.41
C SER A 180 37.96 42.05 -81.33
N VAL A 181 36.88 42.78 -81.64
CA VAL A 181 36.28 43.77 -80.74
C VAL A 181 35.06 43.24 -79.98
N ASP A 182 34.32 42.27 -80.54
CA ASP A 182 33.10 41.75 -79.90
C ASP A 182 33.38 40.67 -78.84
N LEU A 183 34.50 39.94 -78.96
CA LEU A 183 34.91 38.96 -77.96
C LEU A 183 35.35 39.61 -76.64
N ALA A 184 36.02 40.76 -76.72
CA ALA A 184 36.41 41.51 -75.54
C ALA A 184 35.17 42.01 -74.76
N LYS A 185 34.08 42.35 -75.47
CA LYS A 185 32.80 42.72 -74.85
C LYS A 185 32.10 41.51 -74.22
N SER A 186 32.05 40.37 -74.91
CA SER A 186 31.39 39.17 -74.37
C SER A 186 32.11 38.60 -73.14
N LEU A 187 33.45 38.62 -73.12
CA LEU A 187 34.23 38.24 -71.94
C LEU A 187 33.98 39.19 -70.76
N LYS A 188 33.86 40.50 -71.02
CA LYS A 188 33.51 41.48 -70.00
C LYS A 188 32.10 41.26 -69.46
N ASP A 189 31.13 40.98 -70.31
CA ASP A 189 29.74 40.67 -69.90
C ASP A 189 29.67 39.38 -69.07
N ILE A 190 30.47 38.37 -69.39
CA ILE A 190 30.57 37.13 -68.62
C ILE A 190 31.19 37.38 -67.25
N GLN A 191 32.25 38.19 -67.20
CA GLN A 191 32.90 38.56 -65.94
C GLN A 191 31.96 39.38 -65.04
N GLU A 192 31.23 40.35 -65.59
CA GLU A 192 30.23 41.12 -64.85
C GLU A 192 29.07 40.23 -64.33
N LYS A 193 28.65 39.22 -65.10
CA LYS A 193 27.66 38.23 -64.64
C LYS A 193 28.20 37.35 -63.51
N HIS A 194 29.45 36.91 -63.59
CA HIS A 194 30.08 36.15 -62.52
C HIS A 194 30.23 36.97 -61.24
N GLU A 195 30.67 38.23 -61.34
CA GLU A 195 30.77 39.12 -60.18
C GLU A 195 29.40 39.34 -59.52
N LYS A 196 28.33 39.55 -60.32
CA LYS A 196 26.96 39.64 -59.81
C LYS A 196 26.53 38.36 -59.09
N LEU A 197 26.79 37.19 -59.68
CA LEU A 197 26.45 35.90 -59.06
C LEU A 197 27.24 35.64 -57.78
N VAL A 198 28.50 36.05 -57.69
CA VAL A 198 29.32 35.92 -56.47
C VAL A 198 28.77 36.80 -55.35
N VAL A 199 28.41 38.04 -55.67
CA VAL A 199 27.78 38.96 -54.70
C VAL A 199 26.43 38.40 -54.23
N GLU A 200 25.59 37.93 -55.15
CA GLU A 200 24.29 37.33 -54.85
C GLU A 200 24.44 36.05 -54.00
N ASN A 201 25.42 35.21 -54.30
CA ASN A 201 25.70 34.02 -53.49
C ASN A 201 26.16 34.40 -52.08
N TYR A 202 26.98 35.43 -51.94
CA TYR A 202 27.42 35.94 -50.64
C TYR A 202 26.24 36.51 -49.82
N THR A 203 25.34 37.29 -50.44
CA THR A 203 24.15 37.80 -49.76
C THR A 203 23.20 36.68 -49.35
N LEU A 204 22.94 35.72 -50.25
CA LEU A 204 22.11 34.55 -49.94
C LEU A 204 22.71 33.70 -48.82
N ARG A 205 24.04 33.53 -48.79
CA ARG A 205 24.71 32.77 -47.73
C ARG A 205 24.58 33.46 -46.38
N ASN A 206 24.62 34.79 -46.34
CA ASN A 206 24.40 35.57 -45.13
C ASN A 206 22.92 35.52 -44.67
N GLU A 207 21.97 35.55 -45.60
CA GLU A 207 20.54 35.36 -45.29
C GLU A 207 20.25 33.95 -44.77
N VAL A 208 20.82 32.91 -45.37
CA VAL A 208 20.69 31.54 -44.86
C VAL A 208 21.27 31.43 -43.45
N LYS A 209 22.38 32.11 -43.16
CA LYS A 209 22.98 32.12 -41.82
C LYS A 209 22.09 32.83 -40.81
N SER A 210 21.47 33.97 -41.16
CA SER A 210 20.54 34.67 -40.28
C SER A 210 19.26 33.86 -40.05
N LEU A 211 18.71 33.24 -41.09
CA LEU A 211 17.54 32.35 -41.00
C LEU A 211 17.82 31.13 -40.13
N ARG A 212 19.00 30.50 -40.24
CA ARG A 212 19.40 29.39 -39.35
C ARG A 212 19.48 29.82 -37.89
N SER A 213 20.02 31.02 -37.61
CA SER A 213 20.07 31.54 -36.24
C SER A 213 18.66 31.81 -35.68
N SER A 214 17.74 32.31 -36.51
CA SER A 214 16.34 32.48 -36.14
C SER A 214 15.64 31.14 -35.92
N LEU A 215 15.91 30.13 -36.77
CA LEU A 215 15.37 28.78 -36.62
C LEU A 215 15.79 28.18 -35.27
N LEU A 216 17.07 28.23 -34.94
CA LEU A 216 17.60 27.76 -33.65
C LEU A 216 16.95 28.47 -32.45
N SER A 217 16.69 29.78 -32.56
CA SER A 217 15.98 30.52 -31.51
C SER A 217 14.54 30.02 -31.34
N LYS A 218 13.84 29.73 -32.44
CA LYS A 218 12.47 29.21 -32.45
C LYS A 218 12.40 27.76 -31.98
N GLU A 219 13.38 26.94 -32.31
CA GLU A 219 13.51 25.57 -31.80
C GLU A 219 13.67 25.56 -30.27
N LYS A 220 14.51 26.44 -29.72
CA LYS A 220 14.64 26.61 -28.26
C LYS A 220 13.34 27.10 -27.60
N GLU A 221 12.62 28.01 -28.24
CA GLU A 221 11.28 28.43 -27.76
C GLU A 221 10.29 27.26 -27.79
N LEU A 222 10.30 26.44 -28.84
CA LEU A 222 9.46 25.25 -28.94
C LEU A 222 9.81 24.19 -27.89
N GLU A 223 11.09 23.98 -27.58
CA GLU A 223 11.52 23.09 -26.51
C GLU A 223 11.02 23.58 -25.14
N LYS A 224 11.14 24.88 -24.86
CA LYS A 224 10.59 25.48 -23.63
C LYS A 224 9.07 25.29 -23.54
N LEU A 225 8.34 25.61 -24.60
CA LEU A 225 6.89 25.42 -24.65
C LEU A 225 6.49 23.94 -24.52
N ARG A 226 7.27 23.01 -25.08
CA ARG A 226 7.05 21.57 -24.89
C ARG A 226 7.26 21.16 -23.43
N ALA A 227 8.30 21.67 -22.78
CA ALA A 227 8.57 21.40 -21.36
C ALA A 227 7.45 21.95 -20.46
N GLU A 228 6.98 23.17 -20.73
CA GLU A 228 5.83 23.76 -20.04
C GLU A 228 4.55 22.94 -20.28
N LEU A 229 4.32 22.47 -21.51
CA LEU A 229 3.19 21.62 -21.85
C LEU A 229 3.24 20.27 -21.11
N THR A 230 4.42 19.67 -20.96
CA THR A 230 4.58 18.45 -20.16
C THR A 230 4.30 18.72 -18.68
N GLY A 231 4.77 19.84 -18.13
CA GLY A 231 4.47 20.25 -16.75
C GLY A 231 2.96 20.46 -16.53
N CYS A 232 2.27 21.14 -17.46
CA CYS A 232 0.82 21.30 -17.42
C CYS A 232 0.07 19.96 -17.50
N ARG A 233 0.55 19.01 -18.31
CA ARG A 233 -0.04 17.65 -18.38
C ARG A 233 0.13 16.89 -17.06
N GLU A 234 1.26 17.02 -16.39
CA GLU A 234 1.48 16.43 -15.07
C GLU A 234 0.59 17.07 -13.99
N MET A 235 0.44 18.40 -14.01
CA MET A 235 -0.51 19.09 -13.14
C MET A 235 -1.95 18.61 -13.39
N ASN A 236 -2.36 18.46 -14.65
CA ASN A 236 -3.69 17.92 -14.99
C ASN A 236 -3.88 16.49 -14.49
N ARG A 237 -2.87 15.61 -14.60
CA ARG A 237 -2.93 14.26 -14.01
C ARG A 237 -3.13 14.30 -12.50
N ARG A 238 -2.40 15.19 -11.80
CA ARG A 238 -2.59 15.39 -10.34
C ARG A 238 -3.99 15.89 -10.03
N ILE A 239 -4.54 16.80 -10.84
CA ILE A 239 -5.91 17.30 -10.68
C ILE A 239 -6.91 16.15 -10.87
N GLU A 240 -6.75 15.29 -11.89
CA GLU A 240 -7.61 14.13 -12.10
C GLU A 240 -7.55 13.12 -10.93
N GLU A 241 -6.36 12.87 -10.39
CA GLU A 241 -6.17 12.03 -9.21
C GLU A 241 -6.85 12.63 -7.98
N LEU A 242 -6.67 13.93 -7.74
CA LEU A 242 -7.36 14.64 -6.66
C LEU A 242 -8.87 14.61 -6.85
N GLN A 243 -9.37 14.77 -8.09
CA GLN A 243 -10.79 14.70 -8.40
C GLN A 243 -11.35 13.30 -8.12
N LYS A 244 -10.62 12.22 -8.45
CA LYS A 244 -11.00 10.85 -8.08
C LYS A 244 -11.06 10.66 -6.56
N ARG A 245 -10.06 11.17 -5.83
CA ARG A 245 -10.05 11.12 -4.36
C ARG A 245 -11.21 11.90 -3.76
N VAL A 246 -11.51 13.08 -4.28
CA VAL A 246 -12.68 13.88 -3.87
C VAL A 246 -13.97 13.11 -4.14
N GLN A 247 -14.13 12.50 -5.31
CA GLN A 247 -15.30 11.65 -5.60
C GLN A 247 -15.39 10.44 -4.67
N GLU A 248 -14.27 9.84 -4.26
CA GLU A 248 -14.25 8.79 -3.25
C GLU A 248 -14.67 9.30 -1.87
N TYR A 249 -14.23 10.50 -1.47
CA TYR A 249 -14.66 11.14 -0.24
C TYR A 249 -16.14 11.53 -0.28
N GLU A 250 -16.65 12.05 -1.40
CA GLU A 250 -18.06 12.35 -1.61
C GLU A 250 -18.91 11.07 -1.54
N LYS A 251 -18.44 9.96 -2.14
CA LYS A 251 -19.11 8.66 -2.03
C LYS A 251 -19.09 8.12 -0.59
N ARG A 252 -18.00 8.32 0.15
CA ARG A 252 -17.88 7.93 1.56
C ARG A 252 -18.70 8.83 2.50
N ALA A 253 -18.87 10.10 2.15
CA ALA A 253 -19.68 11.06 2.90
C ALA A 253 -21.18 10.94 2.58
N GLY A 254 -21.53 10.57 1.33
CA GLY A 254 -22.91 10.32 0.90
C GLY A 254 -23.40 8.90 1.21
N ALA A 255 -22.50 7.96 1.52
CA ALA A 255 -22.86 6.67 2.10
C ALA A 255 -23.09 6.86 3.60
N PRO A 256 -24.28 6.55 4.14
CA PRO A 256 -24.47 6.61 5.58
C PRO A 256 -23.49 5.63 6.22
N SER A 257 -22.76 6.12 7.22
CA SER A 257 -21.75 5.35 7.95
C SER A 257 -22.37 4.02 8.40
N PRO A 258 -21.61 2.90 8.48
CA PRO A 258 -22.14 1.65 9.05
C PRO A 258 -22.80 1.90 10.42
N VAL A 259 -22.27 2.86 11.18
CA VAL A 259 -22.85 3.32 12.45
C VAL A 259 -24.20 3.99 12.26
N GLU A 260 -24.41 4.82 11.23
CA GLU A 260 -25.72 5.42 10.92
C GLU A 260 -26.72 4.39 10.41
N LYS A 261 -26.28 3.41 9.62
CA LYS A 261 -27.13 2.29 9.19
C LYS A 261 -27.54 1.41 10.36
N ASP A 262 -26.62 1.13 11.28
CA ASP A 262 -26.90 0.32 12.46
C ASP A 262 -27.74 1.10 13.48
N LEU A 263 -27.54 2.41 13.62
CA LEU A 263 -28.41 3.31 14.39
C LEU A 263 -29.83 3.38 13.80
N MET A 264 -29.97 3.50 12.47
CA MET A 264 -31.28 3.48 11.81
C MET A 264 -31.98 2.13 11.96
N LYS A 265 -31.25 1.01 11.90
CA LYS A 265 -31.80 -0.35 12.10
C LYS A 265 -32.21 -0.63 13.55
N LEU A 266 -31.41 -0.18 14.52
CA LEU A 266 -31.70 -0.37 15.94
C LEU A 266 -32.88 0.50 16.41
N MET A 267 -33.11 1.65 15.77
CA MET A 267 -34.09 2.65 16.23
C MET A 267 -35.34 2.77 15.35
N GLY A 268 -35.34 2.21 14.13
CA GLY A 268 -36.50 2.20 13.23
C GLY A 268 -36.90 3.58 12.66
N THR A 269 -36.01 4.58 12.71
CA THR A 269 -36.28 5.95 12.23
C THR A 269 -35.60 6.26 10.88
N ARG A 270 -36.10 7.28 10.18
CA ARG A 270 -35.71 7.62 8.80
C ARG A 270 -34.50 8.56 8.70
N SER A 271 -34.00 9.10 9.83
CA SER A 271 -32.86 10.03 9.86
C SER A 271 -31.98 9.82 11.10
N ALA A 272 -30.66 9.94 10.93
CA ALA A 272 -29.66 9.79 11.97
C ALA A 272 -29.77 10.86 13.09
N GLU A 273 -30.30 12.04 12.76
CA GLU A 273 -30.52 13.13 13.72
C GLU A 273 -31.67 12.82 14.70
N GLU A 274 -32.75 12.22 14.23
CA GLU A 274 -33.87 11.76 15.09
C GLU A 274 -33.43 10.62 16.01
N ALA A 275 -32.58 9.71 15.52
CA ALA A 275 -32.01 8.64 16.34
C ALA A 275 -31.11 9.18 17.46
N LEU A 276 -30.34 10.24 17.19
CA LEU A 276 -29.50 10.90 18.21
C LEU A 276 -30.33 11.65 19.25
N GLU A 277 -31.48 12.22 18.88
CA GLU A 277 -32.41 12.83 19.85
C GLU A 277 -33.06 11.79 20.75
N VAL A 278 -33.47 10.64 20.22
CA VAL A 278 -34.04 9.55 21.03
C VAL A 278 -32.96 8.95 21.94
N ILE A 279 -31.70 8.84 21.49
CA ILE A 279 -30.59 8.44 22.36
C ILE A 279 -30.33 9.47 23.46
N LYS A 280 -30.43 10.78 23.18
CA LYS A 280 -30.33 11.82 24.22
C LYS A 280 -31.46 11.70 25.26
N ARG A 281 -32.69 11.39 24.83
CA ARG A 281 -33.85 11.15 25.73
C ARG A 281 -33.69 9.85 26.53
N MET A 282 -33.22 8.76 25.91
CA MET A 282 -32.90 7.51 26.63
C MET A 282 -31.73 7.67 27.60
N LYS A 283 -30.74 8.51 27.29
CA LYS A 283 -29.60 8.81 28.18
C LYS A 283 -30.02 9.60 29.42
N SER A 284 -31.08 10.41 29.35
CA SER A 284 -31.67 11.09 30.52
C SER A 284 -32.56 10.19 31.36
N GLU A 285 -33.17 9.15 30.79
CA GLU A 285 -34.15 8.33 31.51
C GLU A 285 -33.64 6.95 31.96
N TYR A 286 -32.56 6.40 31.38
CA TYR A 286 -32.13 5.03 31.73
C TYR A 286 -30.64 4.74 31.50
N VAL A 287 -29.74 5.24 32.35
CA VAL A 287 -28.41 4.61 32.52
C VAL A 287 -28.00 4.61 34.00
N PRO A 288 -27.89 3.42 34.65
CA PRO A 288 -27.37 3.32 36.02
C PRO A 288 -25.95 3.89 36.10
N LYS A 289 -25.70 4.77 37.08
CA LYS A 289 -24.41 5.44 37.32
C LYS A 289 -23.22 4.46 37.41
N SER A 290 -23.47 3.19 37.71
CA SER A 290 -22.45 2.12 37.78
C SER A 290 -21.79 1.81 36.43
N LYS A 291 -22.52 1.69 35.32
CA LYS A 291 -21.93 1.44 33.99
C LYS A 291 -21.21 2.66 33.42
N VAL A 292 -21.70 3.86 33.74
CA VAL A 292 -21.05 5.12 33.35
C VAL A 292 -19.72 5.28 34.07
N SER A 293 -19.62 4.87 35.34
CA SER A 293 -18.36 4.90 36.09
C SER A 293 -17.30 3.94 35.53
N GLN A 294 -17.71 2.74 35.10
CA GLN A 294 -16.83 1.76 34.47
C GLN A 294 -16.34 2.28 33.10
N LEU A 295 -17.24 2.75 32.24
CA LEU A 295 -16.87 3.32 30.94
C LEU A 295 -16.01 4.58 31.08
N LEU A 296 -16.20 5.40 32.12
CA LEU A 296 -15.34 6.54 32.41
C LEU A 296 -13.94 6.10 32.86
N SER A 297 -13.83 5.02 33.64
CA SER A 297 -12.53 4.47 34.04
C SER A 297 -11.78 3.85 32.86
N GLU A 298 -12.50 3.18 31.96
CA GLU A 298 -11.95 2.64 30.71
C GLU A 298 -11.53 3.76 29.75
N MET A 299 -12.34 4.83 29.62
CA MET A 299 -11.97 6.01 28.84
C MET A 299 -10.73 6.70 29.39
N LYS A 300 -10.61 6.85 30.72
CA LYS A 300 -9.41 7.44 31.33
C LYS A 300 -8.16 6.60 31.03
N ARG A 301 -8.25 5.28 31.21
CA ARG A 301 -7.17 4.34 30.90
C ARG A 301 -6.79 4.36 29.41
N LEU A 302 -7.77 4.43 28.51
CA LEU A 302 -7.53 4.55 27.06
C LEU A 302 -6.87 5.90 26.72
N ASN A 303 -7.27 6.98 27.39
CA ASN A 303 -6.69 8.30 27.15
C ASN A 303 -5.24 8.40 27.66
N GLU A 304 -4.94 7.81 28.81
CA GLU A 304 -3.56 7.65 29.31
C GLU A 304 -2.71 6.84 28.32
N ARG A 305 -3.27 5.75 27.78
CA ARG A 305 -2.57 4.94 26.78
C ARG A 305 -2.33 5.68 25.47
N VAL A 306 -3.27 6.54 25.05
CA VAL A 306 -3.08 7.40 23.88
C VAL A 306 -1.98 8.42 24.12
N GLN A 307 -1.93 9.04 25.30
CA GLN A 307 -0.85 9.98 25.64
C GLN A 307 0.52 9.30 25.67
N GLU A 308 0.64 8.10 26.25
CA GLU A 308 1.87 7.31 26.21
C GLU A 308 2.32 7.02 24.76
N LEU A 309 1.38 6.66 23.88
CA LEU A 309 1.66 6.40 22.46
C LEU A 309 2.03 7.66 21.68
N GLU A 310 1.49 8.82 22.05
CA GLU A 310 1.86 10.12 21.47
C GLU A 310 3.27 10.53 21.89
N GLU A 311 3.63 10.35 23.17
CA GLU A 311 4.99 10.57 23.68
C GLU A 311 5.99 9.61 23.04
N GLU A 312 5.64 8.33 22.91
CA GLU A 312 6.47 7.33 22.24
C GLU A 312 6.67 7.69 20.75
N ASN A 313 5.61 8.07 20.04
CA ASN A 313 5.71 8.55 18.65
C ASN A 313 6.61 9.77 18.52
N LYS A 314 6.50 10.73 19.44
CA LYS A 314 7.35 11.92 19.45
C LYS A 314 8.82 11.53 19.64
N SER A 315 9.10 10.63 20.58
CA SER A 315 10.45 10.11 20.82
C SER A 315 11.02 9.36 19.61
N LEU A 316 10.19 8.59 18.91
CA LEU A 316 10.58 7.86 17.69
C LEU A 316 10.84 8.81 16.52
N ARG A 317 10.05 9.88 16.37
CA ARG A 317 10.31 10.93 15.38
C ARG A 317 11.64 11.63 15.64
N GLU A 318 11.94 11.98 16.88
CA GLU A 318 13.23 12.58 17.25
C GLU A 318 14.41 11.63 16.99
N LYS A 319 14.25 10.34 17.28
CA LYS A 319 15.26 9.31 16.96
C LYS A 319 15.44 9.17 15.44
N ASN A 320 14.36 9.13 14.67
CA ASN A 320 14.41 9.08 13.21
C ASN A 320 15.06 10.33 12.61
N GLU A 321 14.82 11.51 13.17
CA GLU A 321 15.46 12.74 12.71
C GLU A 321 16.97 12.73 13.02
N LYS A 322 17.37 12.24 14.20
CA LYS A 322 18.79 12.03 14.54
C LYS A 322 19.47 11.02 13.62
N LEU A 323 18.80 9.91 13.30
CA LEU A 323 19.29 8.91 12.36
C LEU A 323 19.38 9.47 10.93
N SER A 324 18.40 10.27 10.49
CA SER A 324 18.43 10.94 9.19
C SER A 324 19.57 11.95 9.09
N LYS A 325 19.83 12.73 10.16
CA LYS A 325 20.98 13.63 10.25
C LYS A 325 22.30 12.87 10.23
N ALA A 326 22.39 11.73 10.93
CA ALA A 326 23.58 10.87 10.91
C ALA A 326 23.83 10.24 9.53
N LEU A 327 22.77 9.78 8.85
CA LEU A 327 22.85 9.27 7.49
C LEU A 327 23.27 10.35 6.49
N LYS A 328 22.74 11.57 6.60
CA LYS A 328 23.18 12.70 5.77
C LYS A 328 24.65 13.04 6.00
N MET A 329 25.14 13.01 7.23
CA MET A 329 26.56 13.23 7.52
C MET A 329 27.45 12.10 6.99
N LEU A 330 26.98 10.85 7.00
CA LEU A 330 27.73 9.71 6.44
C LEU A 330 27.77 9.75 4.91
N ILE A 331 26.64 10.09 4.27
CA ILE A 331 26.56 10.22 2.80
C ILE A 331 27.38 11.42 2.31
N GLY A 332 27.32 12.56 3.01
CA GLY A 332 28.17 13.72 2.68
C GLY A 332 29.66 13.43 2.86
N ARG A 333 30.03 12.60 3.83
CA ARG A 333 31.43 12.16 4.01
C ARG A 333 31.89 11.15 2.97
N SER A 334 31.00 10.29 2.46
CA SER A 334 31.35 9.36 1.38
C SER A 334 31.56 10.10 0.05
N GLU A 335 30.77 11.14 -0.21
CA GLU A 335 30.93 12.00 -1.39
C GLU A 335 32.24 12.82 -1.32
N GLU A 336 32.64 13.35 -0.16
CA GLU A 336 33.93 14.04 0.01
C GLU A 336 35.15 13.09 -0.07
N SER A 337 34.99 11.80 0.23
CA SER A 337 36.08 10.81 0.15
C SER A 337 36.26 10.16 -1.22
N GLU A 338 35.33 10.36 -2.15
CA GLU A 338 35.44 9.90 -3.55
C GLU A 338 35.99 11.00 -4.49
N GLU A 339 36.17 12.24 -4.01
CA GLU A 339 36.72 13.38 -4.77
C GLU A 339 38.18 13.74 -4.44
N GLU A 340 38.85 13.04 -3.51
CA GLU A 340 40.32 13.06 -3.29
C GLU A 340 40.99 11.83 -3.92
#